data_AF-A0A7C2JE64-F1
#
_entry.id   AF-A0A7C2JE64-F1
#
_cell.length_a   1.000
_cell.length_b   1.000
_cell.length_c   1.000
_cell.angle_alpha   90.00
_cell.angle_beta   90.00
_cell.angle_gamma   90.00
#
_symmetry.space_group_name_H-M   'P 1'
#
loop_
_entity.id
_entity.type
_entity.pdbx_description
1 polymer ?
#
loop_
_entity_poly.entity_id
_entity_poly.type
_entity_poly.pdbx_seq_one_letter_code
_entity_poly.pdbx_strand_id
1 'polypeptide(L)'
;MGGIAFAAPAWLGLAAAGFAGALLMAWAGRRRATTIRSFGREGVTASSWRAALFALVVAGLALAAARPQWGKAEATLPRRAVDVVYVVDVSRSMGASDVAPTRLAAAKEAIASSFLELRDVRVGLVVFAGTARVRFPLTTDVGAAAAIVRMLEPGQMIVGPGTSVAAGIDEAVGLFPPDAAAGRLVVIVSDGDDLGPAPAEALARLRASGADLLVVGVGTPEGAPVPVYDRQRGEWTLLRQADGTPVISRLDEGFLRSVAEFGGGRYVGSDLSLLPGAVRGRVAGLHAAQVESRTVQVPIERFHLFVGGSLALLVAGWFAEAVWRQWRKVLLAAAAVSALLVLGGCASQAHRLNEEGRDAYAAGDFEQAAERFREALAADPTKDQLALNLAAALHAAGRYDDAALAARRAASSPDPRIRALAHRFLGHHAFAQGRLEDALEELRQSLLEGPTADARHDYEVVYALLHSNREPQPPTPSPTATPAPPTPGQGGTPSPPQGDGATPMPGGGSPQPGGQGTPQPGGQTGPGSDRPPSDAQLADRIAAIDREVAAILDAAAGQLSPGDVERILDLLAERERLSALRGILSGAADPNDY
;
A
#
# COMPACT_ATOMS: atom_id res chain seq x y z
N MET A 1 -5.60 -47.07 -8.86
CA MET A 1 -5.43 -45.82 -8.09
C MET A 1 -4.02 -45.82 -7.51
N GLY A 2 -3.12 -44.96 -8.01
CA GLY A 2 -1.75 -44.89 -7.50
C GLY A 2 -1.72 -44.18 -6.14
N GLY A 3 -1.15 -44.83 -5.12
CA GLY A 3 -0.98 -44.24 -3.79
C GLY A 3 -0.04 -43.02 -3.83
N ILE A 4 -0.24 -42.10 -2.88
CA ILE A 4 0.67 -40.97 -2.66
C ILE A 4 1.95 -41.51 -2.03
N ALA A 5 3.10 -41.23 -2.64
CA ALA A 5 4.41 -41.51 -2.07
C ALA A 5 5.15 -40.19 -1.77
N PHE A 6 6.18 -40.25 -0.92
CA PHE A 6 7.02 -39.09 -0.61
C PHE A 6 8.46 -39.41 -0.96
N ALA A 7 9.12 -38.54 -1.72
CA ALA A 7 10.53 -38.75 -2.07
C ALA A 7 11.46 -38.55 -0.87
N ALA A 8 11.05 -37.70 0.09
CA ALA A 8 11.87 -37.35 1.25
C ALA A 8 11.00 -37.24 2.53
N PRO A 9 10.41 -38.35 3.02
CA PRO A 9 9.42 -38.34 4.11
C PRO A 9 9.97 -37.78 5.43
N ALA A 10 11.28 -37.78 5.65
CA ALA A 10 11.92 -37.23 6.84
C ALA A 10 11.54 -35.76 7.10
N TRP A 11 11.27 -34.97 6.05
CA TRP A 11 10.88 -33.57 6.18
C TRP A 11 9.50 -33.36 6.79
N LEU A 12 8.64 -34.38 6.84
CA LEU A 12 7.35 -34.31 7.52
C LEU A 12 7.51 -34.01 9.03
N GLY A 13 8.66 -34.36 9.62
CA GLY A 13 8.99 -34.01 11.01
C GLY A 13 9.01 -32.51 11.28
N LEU A 14 9.27 -31.66 10.26
CA LEU A 14 9.21 -30.20 10.42
C LEU A 14 7.80 -29.69 10.71
N ALA A 15 6.75 -30.41 10.34
CA ALA A 15 5.38 -30.01 10.67
C ALA A 15 5.17 -30.02 12.20
N ALA A 16 5.77 -30.97 12.93
CA ALA A 16 5.72 -31.02 14.38
C ALA A 16 6.48 -29.84 15.02
N ALA A 17 7.63 -29.47 14.46
CA ALA A 17 8.37 -28.27 14.89
C ALA A 17 7.56 -26.97 14.62
N GLY A 18 6.87 -26.88 13.49
CA GLY A 18 5.96 -25.78 13.19
C GLY A 18 4.81 -25.66 14.18
N PHE A 19 4.21 -26.79 14.56
CA PHE A 19 3.15 -26.84 15.57
C PHE A 19 3.66 -26.43 16.97
N ALA A 20 4.84 -26.93 17.37
CA ALA A 20 5.48 -26.51 18.62
C ALA A 20 5.78 -25.01 18.63
N GLY A 21 6.30 -24.47 17.52
CA GLY A 21 6.53 -23.03 17.35
C GLY A 21 5.24 -22.21 17.45
N ALA A 22 4.14 -22.69 16.86
CA ALA A 22 2.83 -22.05 16.97
C ALA A 22 2.30 -22.05 18.41
N LEU A 23 2.45 -23.16 19.14
CA LEU A 23 2.10 -23.23 20.56
C LEU A 23 2.90 -22.24 21.40
N LEU A 24 4.21 -22.14 21.15
CA LEU A 24 5.09 -21.16 21.81
C LEU A 24 4.67 -19.71 21.48
N MET A 25 4.36 -19.41 20.22
CA MET A 25 3.85 -18.09 19.81
C MET A 25 2.51 -17.76 20.49
N ALA A 26 1.59 -18.72 20.54
CA ALA A 26 0.30 -18.55 21.22
C ALA A 26 0.47 -18.34 22.73
N TRP A 27 1.35 -19.12 23.36
CA TRP A 27 1.69 -18.99 24.78
C TRP A 27 2.35 -17.64 25.09
N ALA A 28 3.35 -17.23 24.32
CA ALA A 28 4.02 -15.94 24.47
C ALA A 28 3.05 -14.77 24.25
N GLY A 29 2.16 -14.88 23.26
CA GLY A 29 1.10 -13.91 23.01
C GLY A 29 0.12 -13.78 24.18
N ARG A 30 -0.29 -14.90 24.78
CA ARG A 30 -1.13 -14.91 26.00
C ARG A 30 -0.40 -14.28 27.18
N ARG A 31 0.87 -14.64 27.44
CA ARG A 31 1.67 -14.05 28.51
C ARG A 31 1.85 -12.54 28.35
N ARG A 32 2.15 -12.08 27.14
CA ARG A 32 2.27 -10.65 26.84
C ARG A 32 0.95 -9.91 27.07
N ALA A 33 -0.18 -10.50 26.66
CA ALA A 33 -1.50 -9.92 26.90
C ALA A 33 -1.81 -9.83 28.41
N THR A 34 -1.48 -10.86 29.20
CA THR A 34 -1.67 -10.82 30.66
C THR A 34 -0.79 -9.77 31.34
N THR A 35 0.48 -9.63 30.92
CA THR A 35 1.38 -8.60 31.45
C THR A 35 0.96 -7.19 31.07
N ILE A 36 0.45 -6.98 29.84
CA ILE A 36 -0.05 -5.64 29.45
C ILE A 36 -1.33 -5.28 30.21
N ARG A 37 -2.20 -6.25 30.49
CA ARG A 37 -3.38 -6.05 31.35
C ARG A 37 -2.99 -5.66 32.78
N SER A 38 -1.90 -6.22 33.35
CA SER A 38 -1.43 -5.80 34.67
C SER A 38 -0.90 -4.35 34.71
N PHE A 39 -0.67 -3.70 33.56
CA PHE A 39 -0.34 -2.27 33.46
C PHE A 39 -1.57 -1.38 33.14
N GLY A 40 -2.80 -1.86 33.36
CA GLY A 40 -4.02 -1.05 33.25
C GLY A 40 -4.52 -0.77 31.83
N ARG A 41 -3.96 -1.43 30.81
CA ARG A 41 -4.47 -1.37 29.42
C ARG A 41 -5.49 -2.48 29.16
N GLU A 42 -6.77 -2.14 29.28
CA GLU A 42 -7.88 -3.01 28.89
C GLU A 42 -7.99 -3.12 27.36
N GLY A 43 -8.46 -4.27 26.85
CA GLY A 43 -8.67 -4.50 25.41
C GLY A 43 -7.54 -5.21 24.65
N VAL A 44 -6.41 -5.57 25.28
CA VAL A 44 -5.37 -6.37 24.61
C VAL A 44 -5.76 -7.86 24.60
N THR A 45 -6.12 -8.36 23.43
CA THR A 45 -6.41 -9.78 23.17
C THR A 45 -5.23 -10.46 22.50
N ALA A 46 -4.82 -11.64 23.00
CA ALA A 46 -3.85 -12.47 22.31
C ALA A 46 -4.49 -13.07 21.06
N SER A 47 -4.04 -12.64 19.88
CA SER A 47 -4.52 -13.21 18.61
C SER A 47 -3.86 -14.57 18.36
N SER A 48 -4.68 -15.63 18.36
CA SER A 48 -4.26 -17.01 18.08
C SER A 48 -4.19 -17.32 16.57
N TRP A 49 -4.82 -16.52 15.72
CA TRP A 49 -4.88 -16.79 14.28
C TRP A 49 -3.51 -16.69 13.60
N ARG A 50 -2.61 -15.83 14.11
CA ARG A 50 -1.23 -15.72 13.60
C ARG A 50 -0.41 -16.98 13.86
N ALA A 51 -0.60 -17.59 15.03
CA ALA A 51 0.04 -18.86 15.39
C ALA A 51 -0.52 -20.01 14.53
N ALA A 52 -1.83 -20.03 14.30
CA ALA A 52 -2.46 -21.01 13.40
C ALA A 52 -1.97 -20.86 11.95
N LEU A 53 -1.88 -19.63 11.44
CA LEU A 53 -1.33 -19.34 10.12
C LEU A 53 0.13 -19.81 10.00
N PHE A 54 0.95 -19.50 11.00
CA PHE A 54 2.35 -19.96 11.05
C PHE A 54 2.44 -21.50 11.00
N ALA A 55 1.65 -22.21 11.81
CA ALA A 55 1.60 -23.66 11.78
C ALA A 55 1.22 -24.22 10.40
N LEU A 56 0.21 -23.64 9.76
CA LEU A 56 -0.25 -24.05 8.42
C LEU A 56 0.80 -23.81 7.34
N VAL A 57 1.48 -22.66 7.38
CA VAL A 57 2.55 -22.35 6.42
C VAL A 57 3.71 -23.31 6.58
N VAL A 58 4.17 -23.56 7.82
CA VAL A 58 5.27 -24.51 8.09
C VAL A 58 4.87 -25.93 7.73
N ALA A 59 3.64 -26.36 8.00
CA ALA A 59 3.14 -27.68 7.60
C ALA A 59 3.09 -27.83 6.07
N GLY A 60 2.64 -26.80 5.34
CA GLY A 60 2.65 -26.79 3.88
C GLY A 60 4.08 -26.83 3.31
N LEU A 61 5.02 -26.11 3.92
CA LEU A 61 6.43 -26.17 3.51
C LEU A 61 7.08 -27.52 3.83
N ALA A 62 6.73 -28.14 4.97
CA ALA A 62 7.18 -29.49 5.33
C ALA A 62 6.66 -30.53 4.32
N LEU A 63 5.39 -30.41 3.91
CA LEU A 63 4.81 -31.23 2.84
C LEU A 63 5.52 -30.99 1.51
N ALA A 64 5.81 -29.74 1.13
CA ALA A 64 6.58 -29.45 -0.07
C ALA A 64 7.98 -30.10 -0.03
N ALA A 65 8.70 -29.94 1.08
CA ALA A 65 10.03 -30.51 1.27
C ALA A 65 10.02 -32.05 1.28
N ALA A 66 8.91 -32.66 1.73
CA ALA A 66 8.72 -34.10 1.66
C ALA A 66 8.56 -34.64 0.23
N ARG A 67 8.38 -33.74 -0.76
CA ARG A 67 8.25 -34.04 -2.19
C ARG A 67 7.20 -35.12 -2.45
N PRO A 68 5.91 -34.81 -2.25
CA PRO A 68 4.83 -35.74 -2.52
C PRO A 68 4.77 -36.04 -4.01
N GLN A 69 4.53 -37.31 -4.31
CA GLN A 69 4.52 -37.86 -5.65
C GLN A 69 3.22 -38.61 -5.89
N TRP A 70 2.55 -38.26 -7.00
CA TRP A 70 1.42 -39.03 -7.51
C TRP A 70 1.27 -38.81 -9.02
N GLY A 71 0.81 -39.88 -9.70
CA GLY A 71 0.88 -39.97 -11.15
C GLY A 71 2.27 -40.36 -11.63
N LYS A 72 2.35 -40.81 -12.88
CA LYS A 72 3.60 -41.22 -13.52
C LYS A 72 3.68 -40.52 -14.88
N ALA A 73 4.89 -40.10 -15.25
CA ALA A 73 5.19 -39.56 -16.57
C ALA A 73 6.19 -40.50 -17.26
N GLU A 74 6.03 -40.66 -18.57
CA GLU A 74 7.03 -41.33 -19.40
C GLU A 74 8.18 -40.35 -19.63
N ALA A 75 9.37 -40.70 -19.12
CA ALA A 75 10.58 -39.94 -19.39
C ALA A 75 11.49 -40.77 -20.30
N THR A 76 11.85 -40.21 -21.45
CA THR A 76 12.89 -40.75 -22.32
C THR A 76 14.24 -40.42 -21.69
N LEU A 77 14.99 -41.44 -21.26
CA LEU A 77 16.36 -41.26 -20.77
C LEU A 77 17.26 -40.70 -21.88
N PRO A 78 18.29 -39.90 -21.54
CA PRO A 78 19.24 -39.42 -22.53
C PRO A 78 19.91 -40.58 -23.28
N ARG A 79 20.12 -40.41 -24.59
CA ARG A 79 20.77 -41.39 -25.47
C ARG A 79 22.15 -41.73 -24.92
N ARG A 80 22.46 -43.04 -24.79
CA ARG A 80 23.81 -43.48 -24.42
C ARG A 80 24.66 -43.50 -25.68
N ALA A 81 25.90 -43.05 -25.55
CA ALA A 81 26.83 -43.06 -26.68
C ALA A 81 27.08 -44.50 -27.15
N VAL A 82 27.08 -44.73 -28.46
CA VAL A 82 27.45 -46.03 -29.05
C VAL A 82 28.96 -46.20 -29.04
N ASP A 83 29.41 -47.38 -28.64
CA ASP A 83 30.83 -47.74 -28.61
C ASP A 83 31.21 -48.37 -29.94
N VAL A 84 32.15 -47.76 -30.66
CA VAL A 84 32.64 -48.24 -31.96
C VAL A 84 34.13 -48.55 -31.86
N VAL A 85 34.51 -49.80 -32.07
CA VAL A 85 35.92 -50.22 -32.06
C VAL A 85 36.34 -50.60 -33.48
N TYR A 86 37.35 -49.91 -33.99
CA TYR A 86 37.96 -50.25 -35.27
C TYR A 86 39.10 -51.23 -35.05
N VAL A 87 39.11 -52.31 -35.80
CA VAL A 87 40.11 -53.38 -35.77
C VAL A 87 40.79 -53.38 -37.12
N VAL A 88 41.98 -52.79 -37.17
CA VAL A 88 42.65 -52.44 -38.43
C VAL A 88 43.88 -53.29 -38.64
N ASP A 89 43.96 -53.91 -39.81
CA ASP A 89 45.12 -54.66 -40.25
C ASP A 89 46.27 -53.71 -40.58
N VAL A 90 47.42 -53.94 -39.97
CA VAL A 90 48.67 -53.20 -40.21
C VAL A 90 49.81 -54.13 -40.63
N SER A 91 49.48 -55.32 -41.13
CA SER A 91 50.43 -56.26 -41.70
C SER A 91 51.18 -55.68 -42.91
N ARG A 92 52.18 -56.41 -43.41
CA ARG A 92 53.00 -55.93 -44.54
C ARG A 92 52.20 -55.83 -45.83
N SER A 93 51.23 -56.73 -46.05
CA SER A 93 50.38 -56.75 -47.25
C SER A 93 49.54 -55.48 -47.39
N MET A 94 49.16 -54.85 -46.27
CA MET A 94 48.51 -53.55 -46.25
C MET A 94 49.40 -52.40 -46.77
N GLY A 95 50.68 -52.65 -47.03
CA GLY A 95 51.57 -51.74 -47.75
C GLY A 95 51.43 -51.79 -49.28
N ALA A 96 50.72 -52.78 -49.84
CA ALA A 96 50.54 -52.92 -51.29
C ALA A 96 49.79 -51.72 -51.91
N SER A 97 50.06 -51.46 -53.20
CA SER A 97 49.61 -50.27 -53.92
C SER A 97 48.55 -50.53 -55.01
N ASP A 98 47.83 -51.66 -54.93
CA ASP A 98 46.65 -51.95 -55.75
C ASP A 98 45.46 -51.05 -55.41
N VAL A 99 45.45 -50.46 -54.21
CA VAL A 99 44.59 -49.34 -53.84
C VAL A 99 45.48 -48.13 -53.56
N ALA A 100 45.29 -47.05 -54.31
CA ALA A 100 46.15 -45.87 -54.22
C ALA A 100 45.92 -45.06 -52.91
N PRO A 101 46.98 -44.53 -52.28
CA PRO A 101 48.40 -44.75 -52.60
C PRO A 101 48.92 -46.11 -52.08
N THR A 102 48.41 -46.56 -50.93
CA THR A 102 48.56 -47.94 -50.43
C THR A 102 47.27 -48.37 -49.75
N ARG A 103 47.02 -49.68 -49.62
CA ARG A 103 45.86 -50.24 -48.91
C ARG A 103 45.66 -49.58 -47.53
N LEU A 104 46.72 -49.52 -46.70
CA LEU A 104 46.64 -48.91 -45.38
C LEU A 104 46.40 -47.39 -45.45
N ALA A 105 47.01 -46.69 -46.41
CA ALA A 105 46.80 -45.25 -46.54
C ALA A 105 45.34 -44.92 -46.89
N ALA A 106 44.75 -45.67 -47.82
CA ALA A 106 43.34 -45.54 -48.16
C ALA A 106 42.43 -45.90 -46.97
N ALA A 107 42.73 -46.99 -46.27
CA ALA A 107 41.98 -47.43 -45.09
C ALA A 107 41.98 -46.38 -43.98
N LYS A 108 43.14 -45.77 -43.67
CA LYS A 108 43.25 -44.70 -42.66
C LYS A 108 42.37 -43.51 -42.99
N GLU A 109 42.32 -43.08 -44.24
CA GLU A 109 41.53 -41.90 -44.60
C GLU A 109 40.03 -42.20 -44.55
N ALA A 110 39.63 -43.40 -44.95
CA ALA A 110 38.24 -43.84 -44.80
C ALA A 110 37.82 -43.90 -43.32
N ILE A 111 38.68 -44.44 -42.45
CA ILE A 111 38.42 -44.52 -40.99
C ILE A 111 38.44 -43.13 -40.35
N ALA A 112 39.39 -42.27 -40.71
CA ALA A 112 39.43 -40.91 -40.19
C ALA A 112 38.19 -40.11 -40.63
N SER A 113 37.73 -40.30 -41.86
CA SER A 113 36.50 -39.67 -42.38
C SER A 113 35.25 -40.19 -41.67
N SER A 114 35.19 -41.50 -41.39
CA SER A 114 34.05 -42.08 -40.68
C SER A 114 33.92 -41.51 -39.26
N PHE A 115 35.02 -41.27 -38.55
CA PHE A 115 34.98 -40.64 -37.22
C PHE A 115 34.30 -39.27 -37.22
N LEU A 116 34.52 -38.46 -38.26
CA LEU A 116 34.00 -37.10 -38.36
C LEU A 116 32.50 -37.06 -38.68
N GLU A 117 31.94 -38.13 -39.23
CA GLU A 117 30.50 -38.26 -39.51
C GLU A 117 29.69 -38.75 -38.30
N LEU A 118 30.35 -39.28 -37.26
CA LEU A 118 29.69 -39.86 -36.10
C LEU A 118 29.37 -38.80 -35.03
N ARG A 119 28.23 -38.96 -34.37
CA ARG A 119 27.79 -38.16 -33.22
C ARG A 119 27.33 -39.08 -32.11
N ASP A 120 27.52 -38.63 -30.87
CA ASP A 120 27.17 -39.40 -29.67
C ASP A 120 27.80 -40.80 -29.69
N VAL A 121 29.10 -40.87 -30.01
CA VAL A 121 29.87 -42.12 -30.03
C VAL A 121 31.12 -42.03 -29.19
N ARG A 122 31.62 -43.20 -28.77
CA ARG A 122 33.01 -43.37 -28.34
C ARG A 122 33.71 -44.26 -29.35
N VAL A 123 34.88 -43.84 -29.82
CA VAL A 123 35.67 -44.60 -30.79
C VAL A 123 36.90 -45.20 -30.11
N GLY A 124 37.20 -46.45 -30.43
CA GLY A 124 38.43 -47.16 -30.02
C GLY A 124 39.16 -47.69 -31.24
N LEU A 125 40.47 -47.91 -31.12
CA LEU A 125 41.28 -48.46 -32.19
C LEU A 125 42.15 -49.59 -31.67
N VAL A 126 42.00 -50.75 -32.31
CA VAL A 126 42.87 -51.91 -32.20
C VAL A 126 43.57 -52.07 -33.54
N VAL A 127 44.89 -52.27 -33.49
CA VAL A 127 45.67 -52.63 -34.66
C VAL A 127 46.13 -54.06 -34.53
N PHE A 128 46.14 -54.80 -35.64
CA PHE A 128 46.57 -56.19 -35.64
C PHE A 128 47.42 -56.53 -36.86
N ALA A 129 48.26 -57.54 -36.66
CA ALA A 129 49.06 -58.27 -37.64
C ALA A 129 49.17 -59.68 -37.02
N GLY A 130 50.35 -60.22 -36.72
CA GLY A 130 50.47 -61.54 -36.08
C GLY A 130 49.97 -61.57 -34.64
N THR A 131 49.97 -60.42 -33.97
CA THR A 131 49.33 -60.18 -32.67
C THR A 131 48.37 -58.98 -32.78
N ALA A 132 47.69 -58.59 -31.71
CA ALA A 132 46.88 -57.39 -31.68
C ALA A 132 47.26 -56.50 -30.49
N ARG A 133 47.06 -55.19 -30.64
CA ARG A 133 47.22 -54.23 -29.55
C ARG A 133 46.21 -53.09 -29.67
N VAL A 134 45.70 -52.65 -28.53
CA VAL A 134 44.96 -51.39 -28.40
C VAL A 134 45.89 -50.21 -28.69
N ARG A 135 45.55 -49.42 -29.71
CA ARG A 135 46.25 -48.16 -30.02
C ARG A 135 45.71 -47.00 -29.19
N PHE A 136 44.40 -46.94 -29.00
CA PHE A 136 43.76 -46.09 -28.01
C PHE A 136 42.44 -46.72 -27.52
N PRO A 137 42.12 -46.55 -26.22
CA PRO A 137 40.84 -47.01 -25.66
C PRO A 137 39.68 -46.12 -26.14
N LEU A 138 38.43 -46.51 -25.81
CA LEU A 138 37.23 -45.76 -26.16
C LEU A 138 37.32 -44.28 -25.72
N THR A 139 37.23 -43.37 -26.69
CA THR A 139 37.28 -41.90 -26.48
C THR A 139 36.17 -41.18 -27.24
N THR A 140 35.70 -40.05 -26.71
CA THR A 140 34.79 -39.14 -27.40
C THR A 140 35.52 -38.10 -28.27
N ASP A 141 36.84 -37.97 -28.11
CA ASP A 141 37.65 -37.06 -28.92
C ASP A 141 37.99 -37.69 -30.29
N VAL A 142 37.02 -37.61 -31.20
CA VAL A 142 37.15 -38.13 -32.56
C VAL A 142 38.24 -37.42 -33.39
N GLY A 143 38.57 -36.17 -33.05
CA GLY A 143 39.62 -35.40 -33.73
C GLY A 143 41.01 -35.93 -33.39
N ALA A 144 41.30 -36.13 -32.09
CA ALA A 144 42.55 -36.77 -31.65
C ALA A 144 42.65 -38.22 -32.15
N ALA A 145 41.54 -38.96 -32.12
CA ALA A 145 41.48 -40.32 -32.66
C ALA A 145 41.82 -40.36 -34.17
N ALA A 146 41.28 -39.44 -34.97
CA ALA A 146 41.57 -39.34 -36.40
C ALA A 146 43.06 -39.03 -36.67
N ALA A 147 43.66 -38.14 -35.87
CA ALA A 147 45.09 -37.85 -35.96
C ALA A 147 45.95 -39.10 -35.71
N ILE A 148 45.61 -39.90 -34.69
CA ILE A 148 46.34 -41.14 -34.36
C ILE A 148 46.19 -42.19 -35.48
N VAL A 149 45.00 -42.35 -36.06
CA VAL A 149 44.78 -43.28 -37.19
C VAL A 149 45.67 -42.91 -38.37
N ARG A 150 45.75 -41.63 -38.73
CA ARG A 150 46.57 -41.17 -39.86
C ARG A 150 48.07 -41.46 -39.68
N MET A 151 48.55 -41.60 -38.44
CA MET A 151 49.94 -41.93 -38.11
C MET A 151 50.28 -43.44 -38.13
N LEU A 152 49.34 -44.34 -38.40
CA LEU A 152 49.67 -45.78 -38.47
C LEU A 152 50.68 -46.05 -39.59
N GLU A 153 51.42 -47.15 -39.56
CA GLU A 153 52.34 -47.54 -40.65
C GLU A 153 52.26 -49.05 -40.90
N PRO A 154 52.47 -49.53 -42.14
CA PRO A 154 52.48 -50.96 -42.42
C PRO A 154 53.69 -51.66 -41.76
N GLY A 155 53.49 -52.89 -41.28
CA GLY A 155 54.54 -53.71 -40.71
C GLY A 155 55.16 -53.13 -39.43
N GLN A 156 54.41 -52.34 -38.66
CA GLN A 156 54.88 -51.73 -37.41
C GLN A 156 55.52 -52.77 -36.45
N MET A 157 56.69 -52.43 -35.90
CA MET A 157 57.44 -53.23 -34.91
C MET A 157 56.67 -53.56 -33.62
N ILE A 158 55.54 -52.89 -33.41
CA ILE A 158 54.70 -53.01 -32.21
C ILE A 158 53.93 -54.34 -32.20
N VAL A 159 53.71 -54.92 -33.38
CA VAL A 159 52.90 -56.12 -33.58
C VAL A 159 53.77 -57.21 -34.24
N GLY A 160 53.63 -58.46 -33.81
CA GLY A 160 54.42 -59.58 -34.36
C GLY A 160 54.13 -59.79 -35.86
N PRO A 161 55.07 -60.38 -36.63
CA PRO A 161 54.83 -60.72 -38.03
C PRO A 161 53.71 -61.78 -38.17
N GLY A 162 52.97 -61.71 -39.27
CA GLY A 162 51.79 -62.55 -39.55
C GLY A 162 50.50 -61.74 -39.57
N THR A 163 49.37 -62.43 -39.58
CA THR A 163 48.02 -61.84 -39.55
C THR A 163 47.15 -62.68 -38.61
N SER A 164 46.42 -62.06 -37.67
CA SER A 164 45.59 -62.71 -36.65
C SER A 164 44.36 -61.86 -36.33
N VAL A 165 43.30 -62.06 -37.09
CA VAL A 165 42.00 -61.41 -36.87
C VAL A 165 41.41 -61.82 -35.52
N ALA A 166 41.67 -63.05 -35.07
CA ALA A 166 41.22 -63.54 -33.76
C ALA A 166 41.71 -62.66 -32.61
N ALA A 167 43.02 -62.34 -32.59
CA ALA A 167 43.60 -61.47 -31.57
C ALA A 167 43.00 -60.06 -31.63
N GLY A 168 42.76 -59.54 -32.83
CA GLY A 168 42.12 -58.23 -33.02
C GLY A 168 40.70 -58.17 -32.46
N ILE A 169 39.91 -59.22 -32.66
CA ILE A 169 38.55 -59.34 -32.12
C ILE A 169 38.58 -59.41 -30.59
N ASP A 170 39.47 -60.21 -30.01
CA ASP A 170 39.55 -60.39 -28.56
C ASP A 170 39.92 -59.08 -27.84
N GLU A 171 40.91 -58.33 -28.36
CA GLU A 171 41.26 -56.99 -27.85
C GLU A 171 40.09 -56.00 -27.99
N ALA A 172 39.34 -56.07 -29.09
CA ALA A 172 38.18 -55.21 -29.29
C ALA A 172 37.06 -55.50 -28.30
N VAL A 173 36.78 -56.77 -28.02
CA VAL A 173 35.80 -57.18 -27.00
C VAL A 173 36.23 -56.73 -25.60
N GLY A 174 37.52 -56.81 -25.30
CA GLY A 174 38.08 -56.36 -24.01
C GLY A 174 37.96 -54.86 -23.76
N LEU A 175 37.81 -54.03 -24.82
CA LEU A 175 37.62 -52.58 -24.68
C LEU A 175 36.20 -52.19 -24.27
N PHE A 176 35.20 -53.05 -24.48
CA PHE A 176 33.83 -52.71 -24.12
C PHE A 176 33.63 -52.80 -22.60
N PRO A 177 33.05 -51.77 -21.97
CA PRO A 177 32.76 -51.84 -20.54
C PRO A 177 31.73 -52.93 -20.25
N PRO A 178 31.90 -53.74 -19.18
CA PRO A 178 31.02 -54.87 -18.87
C PRO A 178 29.56 -54.43 -18.66
N ASP A 179 29.34 -53.23 -18.12
CA ASP A 179 28.01 -52.68 -17.78
C ASP A 179 27.30 -51.94 -18.93
N ALA A 180 27.75 -52.09 -20.18
CA ALA A 180 27.23 -51.26 -21.26
C ALA A 180 25.86 -51.74 -21.78
N ALA A 181 24.78 -51.12 -21.29
CA ALA A 181 23.52 -51.02 -22.03
C ALA A 181 23.60 -49.99 -23.18
N ALA A 182 24.78 -49.84 -23.77
CA ALA A 182 25.06 -49.02 -24.94
C ALA A 182 25.24 -49.95 -26.14
N GLY A 183 24.86 -49.49 -27.32
CA GLY A 183 25.10 -50.21 -28.57
C GLY A 183 26.60 -50.35 -28.78
N ARG A 184 27.04 -51.53 -29.21
CA ARG A 184 28.43 -51.89 -29.44
C ARG A 184 28.61 -52.25 -30.90
N LEU A 185 29.65 -51.74 -31.54
CA LEU A 185 29.98 -52.00 -32.94
C LEU A 185 31.47 -52.25 -33.09
N VAL A 186 31.84 -53.35 -33.73
CA VAL A 186 33.20 -53.64 -34.17
C VAL A 186 33.27 -53.49 -35.69
N VAL A 187 34.29 -52.78 -36.16
CA VAL A 187 34.56 -52.54 -37.58
C VAL A 187 35.92 -53.11 -37.93
N ILE A 188 35.94 -54.24 -38.65
CA ILE A 188 37.18 -54.87 -39.11
C ILE A 188 37.54 -54.33 -40.49
N VAL A 189 38.80 -53.90 -40.66
CA VAL A 189 39.35 -53.42 -41.94
C VAL A 189 40.63 -54.20 -42.24
N SER A 190 40.59 -55.06 -43.26
CA SER A 190 41.69 -55.98 -43.61
C SER A 190 41.62 -56.39 -45.07
N ASP A 191 42.72 -56.90 -45.63
CA ASP A 191 42.75 -57.56 -46.93
C ASP A 191 42.39 -59.06 -46.85
N GLY A 192 42.27 -59.61 -45.64
CA GLY A 192 41.86 -61.01 -45.42
C GLY A 192 42.94 -62.04 -45.75
N ASP A 193 44.17 -61.62 -46.03
CA ASP A 193 45.22 -62.48 -46.57
C ASP A 193 45.83 -63.41 -45.49
N ASP A 194 46.01 -64.68 -45.86
CA ASP A 194 46.73 -65.74 -45.12
C ASP A 194 46.30 -66.00 -43.65
N LEU A 195 44.98 -66.08 -43.42
CA LEU A 195 44.39 -66.16 -42.07
C LEU A 195 43.80 -67.52 -41.66
N GLY A 196 43.85 -68.52 -42.54
CA GLY A 196 43.23 -69.83 -42.29
C GLY A 196 41.69 -69.75 -42.18
N PRO A 197 41.02 -70.71 -41.51
CA PRO A 197 39.57 -70.67 -41.31
C PRO A 197 39.16 -69.52 -40.36
N ALA A 198 37.93 -69.02 -40.53
CA ALA A 198 37.39 -67.96 -39.69
C ALA A 198 37.51 -68.31 -38.18
N PRO A 199 37.90 -67.35 -37.32
CA PRO A 199 38.17 -67.61 -35.91
C PRO A 199 36.87 -67.75 -35.10
N ALA A 200 36.25 -68.94 -35.19
CA ALA A 200 34.92 -69.21 -34.63
C ALA A 200 34.79 -68.86 -33.15
N GLU A 201 35.83 -69.15 -32.33
CA GLU A 201 35.79 -68.85 -30.90
C GLU A 201 35.80 -67.35 -30.59
N ALA A 202 36.65 -66.57 -31.27
CA ALA A 202 36.71 -65.13 -31.09
C ALA A 202 35.41 -64.46 -31.57
N LEU A 203 34.85 -64.95 -32.68
CA LEU A 203 33.55 -64.48 -33.18
C LEU A 203 32.40 -64.85 -32.24
N ALA A 204 32.44 -66.03 -31.61
CA ALA A 204 31.47 -66.39 -30.58
C ALA A 204 31.55 -65.45 -29.35
N ARG A 205 32.76 -65.09 -28.91
CA ARG A 205 32.96 -64.09 -27.84
C ARG A 205 32.45 -62.72 -28.24
N LEU A 206 32.69 -62.28 -29.47
CA LEU A 206 32.15 -61.03 -30.01
C LEU A 206 30.61 -61.01 -29.95
N ARG A 207 29.96 -62.09 -30.39
CA ARG A 207 28.50 -62.21 -30.33
C ARG A 207 27.98 -62.24 -28.90
N ALA A 208 28.66 -62.95 -28.00
CA ALA A 208 28.31 -62.98 -26.58
C ALA A 208 28.42 -61.60 -25.92
N SER A 209 29.31 -60.74 -26.42
CA SER A 209 29.41 -59.34 -26.00
C SER A 209 28.25 -58.47 -26.49
N GLY A 210 27.38 -58.96 -27.37
CA GLY A 210 26.28 -58.19 -27.96
C GLY A 210 26.74 -57.08 -28.91
N ALA A 211 27.98 -57.15 -29.39
CA ALA A 211 28.51 -56.22 -30.38
C ALA A 211 28.08 -56.64 -31.80
N ASP A 212 27.64 -55.65 -32.58
CA ASP A 212 27.51 -55.81 -34.02
C ASP A 212 28.87 -55.85 -34.70
N LEU A 213 28.91 -56.45 -35.88
CA LEU A 213 30.13 -56.56 -36.69
C LEU A 213 29.92 -55.97 -38.09
N LEU A 214 30.83 -55.11 -38.50
CA LEU A 214 31.03 -54.70 -39.89
C LEU A 214 32.42 -55.14 -40.34
N VAL A 215 32.51 -55.77 -41.51
CA VAL A 215 33.78 -56.19 -42.10
C VAL A 215 33.95 -55.49 -43.43
N VAL A 216 35.11 -54.89 -43.64
CA VAL A 216 35.46 -54.15 -44.85
C VAL A 216 36.76 -54.70 -45.42
N GLY A 217 36.72 -55.05 -46.69
CA GLY A 217 37.88 -55.50 -47.44
C GLY A 217 38.73 -54.34 -47.91
N VAL A 218 40.04 -54.53 -48.04
CA VAL A 218 40.93 -53.57 -48.68
C VAL A 218 41.85 -54.29 -49.64
N GLY A 219 41.92 -53.82 -50.88
CA GLY A 219 42.72 -54.45 -51.93
C GLY A 219 41.87 -54.92 -53.10
N THR A 220 42.52 -55.62 -54.00
CA THR A 220 41.92 -56.16 -55.23
C THR A 220 42.08 -57.68 -55.29
N PRO A 221 41.16 -58.40 -55.94
CA PRO A 221 41.30 -59.84 -56.18
C PRO A 221 42.54 -60.19 -57.03
N GLU A 222 42.95 -59.29 -57.93
CA GLU A 222 44.16 -59.45 -58.75
C GLU A 222 45.44 -59.41 -57.89
N GLY A 223 45.41 -58.55 -56.86
CA GLY A 223 46.49 -58.38 -55.88
C GLY A 223 47.64 -57.52 -56.37
N ALA A 224 48.57 -57.24 -55.45
CA ALA A 224 49.78 -56.48 -55.73
C ALA A 224 50.98 -57.02 -54.95
N PRO A 225 52.21 -56.78 -55.44
CA PRO A 225 53.41 -57.18 -54.73
C PRO A 225 53.56 -56.39 -53.42
N VAL A 226 54.01 -57.07 -52.37
CA VAL A 226 54.12 -56.48 -51.03
C VAL A 226 55.45 -55.73 -50.88
N PRO A 227 55.45 -54.40 -50.63
CA PRO A 227 56.68 -53.64 -50.43
C PRO A 227 57.25 -53.84 -49.02
N VAL A 228 58.57 -53.92 -48.92
CA VAL A 228 59.31 -54.04 -47.66
C VAL A 228 60.50 -53.08 -47.69
N TYR A 229 60.59 -52.26 -46.65
CA TYR A 229 61.71 -51.35 -46.50
C TYR A 229 62.96 -52.09 -45.99
N ASP A 230 63.99 -52.18 -46.83
CA ASP A 230 65.27 -52.76 -46.46
C ASP A 230 66.11 -51.70 -45.72
N ARG A 231 66.16 -51.79 -44.39
CA ARG A 231 66.92 -50.84 -43.55
C ARG A 231 68.43 -50.90 -43.78
N GLN A 232 68.97 -52.01 -44.28
CA GLN A 232 70.40 -52.12 -44.55
C GLN A 232 70.77 -51.41 -45.85
N ARG A 233 69.88 -51.45 -46.85
CA ARG A 233 70.07 -50.79 -48.14
C ARG A 233 69.50 -49.37 -48.22
N GLY A 234 68.60 -49.01 -47.31
CA GLY A 234 67.92 -47.71 -47.31
C GLY A 234 66.90 -47.56 -48.45
N GLU A 235 66.43 -48.66 -49.04
CA GLU A 235 65.55 -48.68 -50.21
C GLU A 235 64.32 -49.57 -50.00
N TRP A 236 63.24 -49.25 -50.70
CA TRP A 236 62.06 -50.11 -50.78
C TRP A 236 62.31 -51.25 -51.75
N THR A 237 62.08 -52.47 -51.28
CA THR A 237 62.20 -53.70 -52.08
C THR A 237 60.87 -54.47 -52.05
N LEU A 238 60.76 -55.54 -52.82
CA LEU A 238 59.58 -56.42 -52.77
C LEU A 238 59.84 -57.58 -51.81
N LEU A 239 58.85 -57.94 -51.01
CA LEU A 239 58.87 -59.19 -50.25
C LEU A 239 59.00 -60.35 -51.24
N ARG A 240 59.98 -61.22 -51.05
CA ARG A 240 60.22 -62.38 -51.90
C ARG A 240 60.00 -63.67 -51.13
N GLN A 241 59.50 -64.68 -51.82
CA GLN A 241 59.42 -66.05 -51.33
C GLN A 241 60.82 -66.70 -51.26
N ALA A 242 60.91 -67.90 -50.70
CA ALA A 242 62.16 -68.64 -50.59
C ALA A 242 62.82 -68.96 -51.94
N ASP A 243 62.02 -69.00 -53.02
CA ASP A 243 62.48 -69.21 -54.40
C ASP A 243 62.89 -67.90 -55.12
N GLY A 244 62.81 -66.75 -54.44
CA GLY A 244 63.15 -65.44 -54.98
C GLY A 244 62.03 -64.74 -55.77
N THR A 245 60.86 -65.34 -55.95
CA THR A 245 59.72 -64.69 -56.61
C THR A 245 59.03 -63.66 -55.70
N PRO A 246 58.48 -62.54 -56.21
CA PRO A 246 57.76 -61.57 -55.39
C PRO A 246 56.47 -62.17 -54.79
N VAL A 247 56.22 -61.92 -53.51
CA VAL A 247 54.94 -62.26 -52.84
C VAL A 247 53.85 -61.32 -53.34
N ILE A 248 52.82 -61.89 -53.96
CA ILE A 248 51.62 -61.18 -54.40
C ILE A 248 50.52 -61.41 -53.37
N SER A 249 50.10 -60.34 -52.69
CA SER A 249 48.98 -60.37 -51.75
C SER A 249 47.68 -60.03 -52.46
N ARG A 250 46.63 -60.81 -52.21
CA ARG A 250 45.29 -60.65 -52.81
C ARG A 250 44.25 -60.40 -51.74
N LEU A 251 43.21 -59.67 -52.09
CA LEU A 251 42.02 -59.57 -51.25
C LEU A 251 41.28 -60.91 -51.19
N ASP A 252 41.11 -61.47 -50.00
CA ASP A 252 40.26 -62.64 -49.78
C ASP A 252 38.86 -62.23 -49.29
N GLU A 253 37.98 -61.90 -50.24
CA GLU A 253 36.59 -61.58 -49.92
C GLU A 253 35.82 -62.77 -49.33
N GLY A 254 36.19 -64.00 -49.70
CA GLY A 254 35.52 -65.21 -49.23
C GLY A 254 35.74 -65.38 -47.73
N PHE A 255 36.99 -65.25 -47.29
CA PHE A 255 37.34 -65.24 -45.88
C PHE A 255 36.62 -64.11 -45.13
N LEU A 256 36.72 -62.86 -45.60
CA LEU A 256 36.09 -61.71 -44.90
C LEU A 256 34.57 -61.81 -44.82
N ARG A 257 33.92 -62.36 -45.85
CA ARG A 257 32.48 -62.65 -45.83
C ARG A 257 32.15 -63.72 -44.80
N SER A 258 32.95 -64.78 -44.72
CA SER A 258 32.76 -65.82 -43.69
C SER A 258 32.91 -65.25 -42.28
N VAL A 259 33.88 -64.36 -42.04
CA VAL A 259 34.06 -63.67 -40.76
C VAL A 259 32.82 -62.85 -40.39
N ALA A 260 32.26 -62.11 -41.34
CA ALA A 260 31.02 -61.37 -41.14
C ALA A 260 29.84 -62.30 -40.83
N GLU A 261 29.65 -63.37 -41.58
CA GLU A 261 28.56 -64.34 -41.41
C GLU A 261 28.62 -65.05 -40.05
N PHE A 262 29.78 -65.63 -39.70
CA PHE A 262 29.97 -66.31 -38.41
C PHE A 262 29.83 -65.32 -37.24
N GLY A 263 30.32 -64.09 -37.39
CA GLY A 263 30.16 -63.02 -36.40
C GLY A 263 28.75 -62.44 -36.30
N GLY A 264 27.83 -62.78 -37.21
CA GLY A 264 26.48 -62.20 -37.25
C GLY A 264 26.44 -60.74 -37.72
N GLY A 265 27.48 -60.32 -38.43
CA GLY A 265 27.66 -58.99 -38.97
C GLY A 265 27.38 -58.90 -40.47
N ARG A 266 27.93 -57.86 -41.09
CA ARG A 266 27.80 -57.61 -42.53
C ARG A 266 29.15 -57.30 -43.17
N TYR A 267 29.42 -57.93 -44.30
CA TYR A 267 30.50 -57.53 -45.19
C TYR A 267 30.04 -56.35 -46.06
N VAL A 268 30.78 -55.25 -46.05
CA VAL A 268 30.44 -54.01 -46.77
C VAL A 268 30.94 -54.04 -48.22
N GLY A 269 32.00 -54.80 -48.50
CA GLY A 269 32.72 -54.79 -49.77
C GLY A 269 34.16 -54.28 -49.60
N SER A 270 34.84 -54.08 -50.73
CA SER A 270 36.21 -53.56 -50.82
C SER A 270 36.30 -52.07 -51.15
N ASP A 271 35.17 -51.44 -51.50
CA ASP A 271 35.08 -50.00 -51.74
C ASP A 271 35.06 -49.22 -50.41
N LEU A 272 36.23 -48.70 -50.04
CA LEU A 272 36.44 -47.92 -48.83
C LEU A 272 35.63 -46.62 -48.77
N SER A 273 35.14 -46.09 -49.90
CA SER A 273 34.29 -44.90 -49.91
C SER A 273 32.94 -45.12 -49.23
N LEU A 274 32.51 -46.39 -49.12
CA LEU A 274 31.26 -46.78 -48.46
C LEU A 274 31.40 -46.89 -46.93
N LEU A 275 32.62 -46.98 -46.40
CA LEU A 275 32.87 -47.21 -44.97
C LEU A 275 32.21 -46.13 -44.07
N PRO A 276 32.38 -44.81 -44.28
CA PRO A 276 31.74 -43.80 -43.44
C PRO A 276 30.22 -43.93 -43.38
N GLY A 277 29.58 -44.12 -44.53
CA GLY A 277 28.13 -44.31 -44.63
C GLY A 277 27.65 -45.61 -43.97
N ALA A 278 28.37 -46.72 -44.15
CA ALA A 278 28.04 -48.01 -43.56
C ALA A 278 28.11 -47.96 -42.02
N VAL A 279 29.17 -47.38 -41.47
CA VAL A 279 29.31 -47.22 -40.01
C VAL A 279 28.23 -46.27 -39.47
N ARG A 280 28.03 -45.11 -40.10
CA ARG A 280 26.99 -44.15 -39.70
C ARG A 280 25.59 -44.77 -39.69
N GLY A 281 25.25 -45.51 -40.74
CA GLY A 281 23.97 -46.21 -40.84
C GLY A 281 23.78 -47.25 -39.73
N ARG A 282 24.83 -48.02 -39.40
CA ARG A 282 24.74 -49.02 -38.32
C ARG A 282 24.64 -48.38 -36.94
N VAL A 283 25.42 -47.33 -36.67
CA VAL A 283 25.35 -46.55 -35.42
C VAL A 283 23.94 -45.94 -35.24
N ALA A 284 23.35 -45.41 -36.31
CA ALA A 284 21.98 -44.89 -36.25
C ALA A 284 20.94 -45.97 -35.89
N GLY A 285 21.08 -47.18 -36.46
CA GLY A 285 20.24 -48.33 -36.10
C GLY A 285 20.40 -48.74 -34.64
N LEU A 286 21.64 -48.78 -34.14
CA LEU A 286 21.93 -49.06 -32.73
C LEU A 286 21.34 -48.00 -31.78
N HIS A 287 21.36 -46.73 -32.16
CA HIS A 287 20.69 -45.67 -31.40
C HIS A 287 19.17 -45.87 -31.36
N ALA A 288 18.54 -46.23 -32.48
CA ALA A 288 17.10 -46.45 -32.53
C ALA A 288 16.65 -47.59 -31.59
N ALA A 289 17.38 -48.71 -31.58
CA ALA A 289 17.09 -49.86 -30.72
C ALA A 289 17.22 -49.55 -29.21
N GLN A 290 18.08 -48.61 -28.83
CA GLN A 290 18.21 -48.17 -27.43
C GLN A 290 17.03 -47.31 -26.96
N VAL A 291 16.39 -46.56 -27.86
CA VAL A 291 15.28 -45.67 -27.51
C VAL A 291 14.01 -46.45 -27.20
N GLU A 292 13.74 -47.51 -27.97
CA GLU A 292 12.56 -48.35 -27.79
C GLU A 292 12.59 -49.17 -26.48
N SER A 293 13.79 -49.45 -25.96
CA SER A 293 13.99 -50.32 -24.81
C SER A 293 13.99 -49.63 -23.44
N ARG A 294 13.79 -48.30 -23.35
CA ARG A 294 13.99 -47.55 -22.08
C ARG A 294 13.00 -46.41 -21.79
N THR A 295 11.71 -46.59 -22.07
CA THR A 295 10.67 -45.73 -21.49
C THR A 295 10.56 -46.02 -19.99
N VAL A 296 11.14 -45.17 -19.15
CA VAL A 296 11.04 -45.31 -17.69
C VAL A 296 9.87 -44.46 -17.21
N GLN A 297 8.99 -45.09 -16.42
CA GLN A 297 7.89 -44.42 -15.74
C GLN A 297 8.44 -43.71 -14.49
N VAL A 298 8.59 -42.39 -14.57
CA VAL A 298 9.09 -41.57 -13.46
C VAL A 298 7.91 -41.01 -12.66
N PRO A 299 7.89 -41.14 -11.32
CA PRO A 299 6.82 -40.55 -10.51
C PRO A 299 6.84 -39.02 -10.60
N ILE A 300 5.67 -38.40 -10.73
CA ILE A 300 5.54 -36.93 -10.87
C ILE A 300 5.53 -36.29 -9.49
N GLU A 301 6.43 -35.35 -9.27
CA GLU A 301 6.50 -34.58 -8.03
C GLU A 301 5.52 -33.41 -8.03
N ARG A 302 4.86 -33.21 -6.89
CA ARG A 302 3.74 -32.27 -6.73
C ARG A 302 3.97 -31.26 -5.61
N PHE A 303 5.23 -31.06 -5.23
CA PHE A 303 5.63 -30.13 -4.17
C PHE A 303 5.20 -28.68 -4.46
N HIS A 304 5.11 -28.28 -5.74
CA HIS A 304 4.72 -26.94 -6.18
C HIS A 304 3.33 -26.52 -5.66
N LEU A 305 2.39 -27.45 -5.53
CA LEU A 305 1.06 -27.17 -4.99
C LEU A 305 1.15 -26.72 -3.53
N PHE A 306 2.03 -27.36 -2.75
CA PHE A 306 2.20 -27.08 -1.33
C PHE A 306 3.02 -25.80 -1.10
N VAL A 307 4.06 -25.56 -1.91
CA VAL A 307 4.79 -24.27 -1.89
C VAL A 307 3.85 -23.11 -2.25
N GLY A 308 3.07 -23.26 -3.32
CA GLY A 308 2.10 -22.25 -3.75
C GLY A 308 1.03 -21.98 -2.70
N GLY A 309 0.49 -23.04 -2.08
CA GLY A 309 -0.46 -22.93 -0.97
C GLY A 309 0.12 -22.19 0.25
N SER A 310 1.35 -22.51 0.66
CA SER A 310 2.03 -21.81 1.76
C SER A 310 2.28 -20.34 1.44
N LEU A 311 2.69 -20.02 0.21
CA LEU A 311 2.86 -18.63 -0.23
C LEU A 311 1.53 -17.86 -0.23
N ALA A 312 0.47 -18.47 -0.75
CA ALA A 312 -0.86 -17.88 -0.77
C ALA A 312 -1.36 -17.58 0.65
N LEU A 313 -1.13 -18.48 1.61
CA LEU A 313 -1.46 -18.27 3.02
C LEU A 313 -0.69 -17.09 3.63
N LEU A 314 0.61 -16.95 3.34
CA LEU A 314 1.41 -15.81 3.80
C LEU A 314 0.87 -14.48 3.24
N VAL A 315 0.57 -14.44 1.95
CA VAL A 315 0.00 -13.25 1.29
C VAL A 315 -1.38 -12.92 1.87
N ALA A 316 -2.23 -13.92 2.05
CA ALA A 316 -3.56 -13.74 2.66
C ALA A 316 -3.46 -13.23 4.10
N GLY A 317 -2.52 -13.73 4.90
CA GLY A 317 -2.26 -13.24 6.25
C GLY A 317 -1.77 -11.79 6.28
N TRP A 318 -0.85 -11.44 5.39
CA TRP A 318 -0.38 -10.05 5.24
C TRP A 318 -1.53 -9.11 4.85
N PHE A 319 -2.34 -9.53 3.86
CA PHE A 319 -3.49 -8.76 3.40
C PHE A 319 -4.54 -8.60 4.50
N ALA A 320 -4.89 -9.67 5.22
CA ALA A 320 -5.81 -9.62 6.35
C ALA A 320 -5.36 -8.61 7.42
N GLU A 321 -4.06 -8.54 7.72
CA GLU A 321 -3.52 -7.53 8.64
C GLU A 321 -3.53 -6.11 8.09
N ALA A 322 -3.26 -5.94 6.80
CA ALA A 322 -3.27 -4.64 6.14
C ALA A 322 -4.69 -4.06 6.09
N VAL A 323 -5.65 -4.88 5.63
CA VAL A 323 -7.07 -4.53 5.56
C VAL A 323 -7.61 -4.26 6.97
N TRP A 324 -7.41 -5.15 7.94
CA TRP A 324 -7.90 -4.93 9.31
C TRP A 324 -7.34 -3.65 9.93
N ARG A 325 -6.05 -3.33 9.69
CA ARG A 325 -5.44 -2.06 10.15
C ARG A 325 -6.10 -0.85 9.51
N GLN A 326 -6.39 -0.90 8.21
CA GLN A 326 -6.98 0.23 7.48
C GLN A 326 -8.44 0.45 7.90
N TRP A 327 -9.24 -0.62 7.96
CA TRP A 327 -10.65 -0.54 8.39
C TRP A 327 -10.80 -0.12 9.84
N ARG A 328 -9.90 -0.53 10.75
CA ARG A 328 -9.90 -0.02 12.12
C ARG A 328 -9.67 1.48 12.20
N LYS A 329 -8.79 2.06 11.36
CA LYS A 329 -8.61 3.51 11.27
C LYS A 329 -9.87 4.20 10.77
N VAL A 330 -10.52 3.63 9.74
CA VAL A 330 -11.79 4.15 9.20
C VAL A 330 -12.90 4.11 10.23
N LEU A 331 -13.06 3.00 10.97
CA LEU A 331 -14.08 2.86 12.02
C LEU A 331 -13.83 3.84 13.18
N LEU A 332 -12.58 4.03 13.61
CA LEU A 332 -12.23 5.02 14.63
C LEU A 332 -12.48 6.45 14.15
N ALA A 333 -12.15 6.77 12.90
CA ALA A 333 -12.44 8.06 12.30
C ALA A 333 -13.94 8.30 12.17
N ALA A 334 -14.70 7.29 11.73
CA ALA A 334 -16.16 7.35 11.66
C ALA A 334 -16.78 7.54 13.05
N ALA A 335 -16.31 6.82 14.07
CA ALA A 335 -16.76 7.01 15.45
C ALA A 335 -16.46 8.43 15.97
N ALA A 336 -15.28 8.97 15.66
CA ALA A 336 -14.93 10.35 16.01
C ALA A 336 -15.80 11.39 15.29
N VAL A 337 -16.07 11.19 14.00
CA VAL A 337 -16.97 12.06 13.21
C VAL A 337 -18.41 11.97 13.73
N SER A 338 -18.91 10.77 14.03
CA SER A 338 -20.23 10.58 14.65
C SER A 338 -20.31 11.25 16.01
N ALA A 339 -19.27 11.16 16.85
CA ALA A 339 -19.22 11.87 18.13
C ALA A 339 -19.20 13.40 17.93
N LEU A 340 -18.48 13.91 16.92
CA LEU A 340 -18.46 15.33 16.58
C LEU A 340 -19.82 15.83 16.07
N LEU A 341 -20.52 15.02 15.26
CA LEU A 341 -21.86 15.33 14.74
C LEU A 341 -22.92 15.29 15.84
N VAL A 342 -22.80 14.38 16.81
CA VAL A 342 -23.68 14.33 17.99
C VAL A 342 -23.43 15.53 18.91
N LEU A 343 -22.19 16.01 19.02
CA LEU A 343 -21.85 17.19 19.82
C LEU A 343 -22.18 18.53 19.12
N GLY A 344 -22.14 18.58 17.78
CA GLY A 344 -22.42 19.79 16.98
C GLY A 344 -23.88 19.98 16.55
N GLY A 345 -24.75 18.98 16.77
CA GLY A 345 -26.14 18.97 16.29
C GLY A 345 -27.18 19.63 17.20
N CYS A 346 -26.78 20.19 18.35
CA CYS A 346 -27.69 20.82 19.30
C CYS A 346 -27.67 22.35 19.20
N ALA A 347 -27.92 22.91 18.01
CA ALA A 347 -28.48 24.27 17.96
C ALA A 347 -29.92 24.16 18.48
N SER A 348 -30.18 24.62 19.70
CA SER A 348 -31.46 24.39 20.39
C SER A 348 -32.62 25.08 19.65
N GLN A 349 -33.80 24.46 19.70
CA GLN A 349 -35.03 25.03 19.15
C GLN A 349 -35.30 26.45 19.71
N ALA A 350 -34.95 26.69 20.98
CA ALA A 350 -35.06 28.00 21.64
C ALA A 350 -34.20 29.07 20.97
N HIS A 351 -32.97 28.74 20.54
CA HIS A 351 -32.10 29.70 19.86
C HIS A 351 -32.71 30.16 18.52
N ARG A 352 -33.19 29.21 17.70
CA ARG A 352 -33.82 29.55 16.41
C ARG A 352 -35.05 30.44 16.60
N LEU A 353 -35.92 30.10 17.56
CA LEU A 353 -37.10 30.90 17.87
C LEU A 353 -36.76 32.30 18.40
N ASN A 354 -35.70 32.42 19.19
CA ASN A 354 -35.23 33.73 19.65
C ASN A 354 -34.74 34.60 18.50
N GLU A 355 -33.94 34.05 17.56
CA GLU A 355 -33.51 34.80 16.36
C GLU A 355 -34.72 35.22 15.50
N GLU A 356 -35.68 34.33 15.26
CA GLU A 356 -36.93 34.69 14.56
C GLU A 356 -37.69 35.82 15.27
N GLY A 357 -37.71 35.81 16.61
CA GLY A 357 -38.30 36.89 17.40
C GLY A 357 -37.56 38.21 17.29
N ARG A 358 -36.21 38.18 17.27
CA ARG A 358 -35.35 39.35 17.08
C ARG A 358 -35.60 40.00 15.71
N ASP A 359 -35.68 39.18 14.67
CA ASP A 359 -35.96 39.63 13.30
C ASP A 359 -37.34 40.27 13.19
N ALA A 360 -38.38 39.64 13.74
CA ALA A 360 -39.74 40.19 13.76
C ALA A 360 -39.81 41.52 14.54
N TYR A 361 -39.10 41.62 15.68
CA TYR A 361 -39.06 42.84 16.48
C TYR A 361 -38.39 43.99 15.71
N ALA A 362 -37.30 43.72 14.99
CA ALA A 362 -36.62 44.70 14.16
C ALA A 362 -37.46 45.14 12.95
N ALA A 363 -38.27 44.24 12.38
CA ALA A 363 -39.22 44.55 11.32
C ALA A 363 -40.43 45.40 11.78
N GLY A 364 -40.64 45.51 13.10
CA GLY A 364 -41.79 46.20 13.69
C GLY A 364 -43.02 45.33 13.87
N ASP A 365 -42.92 44.03 13.60
CA ASP A 365 -43.99 43.04 13.75
C ASP A 365 -44.04 42.53 15.21
N PHE A 366 -44.44 43.42 16.14
CA PHE A 366 -44.33 43.18 17.58
C PHE A 366 -45.16 42.02 18.12
N GLU A 367 -46.35 41.78 17.56
CA GLU A 367 -47.16 40.61 17.94
C GLU A 367 -46.46 39.30 17.55
N GLN A 368 -45.86 39.24 16.36
CA GLN A 368 -45.10 38.07 15.91
C GLN A 368 -43.83 37.88 16.73
N ALA A 369 -43.13 38.97 17.06
CA ALA A 369 -41.98 38.93 17.94
C ALA A 369 -42.34 38.36 19.33
N ALA A 370 -43.46 38.82 19.90
CA ALA A 370 -43.95 38.32 21.18
C ALA A 370 -44.33 36.82 21.12
N GLU A 371 -44.92 36.35 20.02
CA GLU A 371 -45.18 34.92 19.82
C GLU A 371 -43.87 34.11 19.80
N ARG A 372 -42.88 34.54 19.01
CA ARG A 372 -41.61 33.82 18.88
C ARG A 372 -40.80 33.81 20.17
N PHE A 373 -40.74 34.92 20.90
CA PHE A 373 -40.08 34.94 22.22
C PHE A 373 -40.84 34.09 23.25
N ARG A 374 -42.18 34.03 23.19
CA ARG A 374 -42.97 33.14 24.06
C ARG A 374 -42.68 31.67 23.77
N GLU A 375 -42.61 31.28 22.49
CA GLU A 375 -42.23 29.92 22.09
C GLU A 375 -40.78 29.60 22.46
N ALA A 376 -39.85 30.56 22.29
CA ALA A 376 -38.46 30.41 22.69
C ALA A 376 -38.35 30.18 24.21
N LEU A 377 -39.06 30.97 25.01
CA LEU A 377 -39.09 30.83 26.47
C LEU A 377 -39.76 29.53 26.93
N ALA A 378 -40.72 29.01 26.17
CA ALA A 378 -41.31 27.69 26.44
C ALA A 378 -40.31 26.56 26.12
N ALA A 379 -39.49 26.72 25.08
CA ALA A 379 -38.46 25.76 24.69
C ALA A 379 -37.25 25.76 25.65
N ASP A 380 -36.89 26.92 26.21
CA ASP A 380 -35.88 27.03 27.28
C ASP A 380 -36.35 27.96 28.42
N PRO A 381 -37.06 27.42 29.43
CA PRO A 381 -37.57 28.20 30.54
C PRO A 381 -36.49 28.79 31.45
N THR A 382 -35.23 28.37 31.32
CA THR A 382 -34.13 28.79 32.20
C THR A 382 -33.45 30.08 31.74
N LYS A 383 -33.77 30.56 30.53
CA LYS A 383 -33.20 31.77 29.94
C LYS A 383 -34.04 32.99 30.24
N ASP A 384 -33.64 33.74 31.27
CA ASP A 384 -34.36 34.94 31.70
C ASP A 384 -34.34 36.08 30.65
N GLN A 385 -33.32 36.09 29.78
CA GLN A 385 -33.22 37.04 28.67
C GLN A 385 -34.38 36.90 27.68
N LEU A 386 -34.89 35.68 27.45
CA LEU A 386 -36.07 35.45 26.61
C LEU A 386 -37.33 36.08 27.22
N ALA A 387 -37.44 36.09 28.56
CA ALA A 387 -38.54 36.77 29.25
C ALA A 387 -38.44 38.30 29.14
N LEU A 388 -37.22 38.87 29.15
CA LEU A 388 -37.01 40.29 28.85
C LEU A 388 -37.38 40.64 27.41
N ASN A 389 -36.94 39.84 26.42
CA ASN A 389 -37.25 40.08 25.02
C ASN A 389 -38.76 40.00 24.77
N LEU A 390 -39.45 39.06 25.42
CA LEU A 390 -40.91 38.96 25.40
C LEU A 390 -41.58 40.20 26.01
N ALA A 391 -41.10 40.70 27.16
CA ALA A 391 -41.62 41.90 27.79
C ALA A 391 -41.51 43.12 26.87
N ALA A 392 -40.34 43.29 26.25
CA ALA A 392 -40.09 44.35 25.27
C ALA A 392 -41.03 44.26 24.05
N ALA A 393 -41.25 43.06 23.50
CA ALA A 393 -42.16 42.83 22.39
C ALA A 393 -43.62 43.15 22.74
N LEU A 394 -44.09 42.71 23.90
CA LEU A 394 -45.44 42.97 24.38
C LEU A 394 -45.67 44.45 24.69
N HIS A 395 -44.67 45.13 25.23
CA HIS A 395 -44.72 46.58 25.44
C HIS A 395 -44.89 47.33 24.12
N ALA A 396 -44.05 47.01 23.13
CA ALA A 396 -44.11 47.65 21.82
C ALA A 396 -45.43 47.35 21.07
N ALA A 397 -46.08 46.22 21.38
CA ALA A 397 -47.42 45.87 20.91
C ALA A 397 -48.57 46.57 21.70
N GLY A 398 -48.26 47.38 22.73
CA GLY A 398 -49.24 48.05 23.58
C GLY A 398 -49.93 47.15 24.62
N ARG A 399 -49.45 45.90 24.79
CA ARG A 399 -49.99 44.91 25.73
C ARG A 399 -49.32 45.03 27.10
N TYR A 400 -49.50 46.17 27.76
CA TYR A 400 -48.76 46.54 28.97
C TYR A 400 -48.94 45.58 30.15
N ASP A 401 -50.14 45.00 30.33
CA ASP A 401 -50.39 44.05 31.42
C ASP A 401 -49.64 42.72 31.22
N ASP A 402 -49.60 42.22 29.97
CA ASP A 402 -48.85 41.00 29.62
C ASP A 402 -47.34 41.25 29.65
N ALA A 403 -46.91 42.44 29.22
CA ALA A 403 -45.52 42.88 29.28
C ALA A 403 -45.02 42.91 30.72
N ALA A 404 -45.82 43.43 31.66
CA ALA A 404 -45.50 43.46 33.08
C ALA A 404 -45.36 42.06 33.69
N LEU A 405 -46.15 41.08 33.24
CA LEU A 405 -46.00 39.70 33.70
C LEU A 405 -44.67 39.09 33.23
N ALA A 406 -44.29 39.31 31.98
CA ALA A 406 -43.01 38.84 31.43
C ALA A 406 -41.81 39.52 32.12
N ALA A 407 -41.88 40.83 32.36
CA ALA A 407 -40.84 41.58 33.05
C ALA A 407 -40.71 41.15 34.53
N ARG A 408 -41.81 40.90 35.26
CA ARG A 408 -41.74 40.37 36.64
C ARG A 408 -41.03 39.03 36.75
N ARG A 409 -41.16 38.16 35.73
CA ARG A 409 -40.39 36.92 35.67
C ARG A 409 -38.89 37.23 35.55
N ALA A 410 -38.50 38.09 34.61
CA ALA A 410 -37.11 38.49 34.44
C ALA A 410 -36.53 39.21 35.68
N ALA A 411 -37.35 39.92 36.45
CA ALA A 411 -36.94 40.57 37.71
C ALA A 411 -36.50 39.57 38.80
N SER A 412 -36.82 38.28 38.65
CA SER A 412 -36.35 37.22 39.55
C SER A 412 -35.02 36.58 39.11
N SER A 413 -34.40 37.07 38.03
CA SER A 413 -33.16 36.51 37.49
C SER A 413 -31.97 36.61 38.46
N PRO A 414 -31.05 35.63 38.47
CA PRO A 414 -29.79 35.76 39.20
C PRO A 414 -28.87 36.86 38.64
N ASP A 415 -28.97 37.24 37.36
CA ASP A 415 -28.14 38.31 36.77
C ASP A 415 -28.68 39.70 37.17
N PRO A 416 -27.91 40.51 37.92
CA PRO A 416 -28.31 41.88 38.28
C PRO A 416 -28.61 42.76 37.06
N ARG A 417 -27.96 42.53 35.91
CA ARG A 417 -28.22 43.30 34.69
C ARG A 417 -29.61 43.01 34.13
N ILE A 418 -30.02 41.74 34.17
CA ILE A 418 -31.38 41.33 33.75
C ILE A 418 -32.42 41.90 34.71
N ARG A 419 -32.17 41.86 36.03
CA ARG A 419 -33.07 42.49 37.01
C ARG A 419 -33.20 43.99 36.81
N ALA A 420 -32.07 44.69 36.60
CA ALA A 420 -32.07 46.12 36.33
C ALA A 420 -32.92 46.48 35.09
N LEU A 421 -32.77 45.73 34.00
CA LEU A 421 -33.59 45.91 32.78
C LEU A 421 -35.06 45.55 33.02
N ALA A 422 -35.34 44.49 33.76
CA ALA A 422 -36.71 44.08 34.08
C ALA A 422 -37.47 45.16 34.86
N HIS A 423 -36.84 45.72 35.90
CA HIS A 423 -37.40 46.83 36.67
C HIS A 423 -37.58 48.08 35.83
N ARG A 424 -36.65 48.34 34.89
CA ARG A 424 -36.79 49.45 33.95
C ARG A 424 -38.04 49.29 33.08
N PHE A 425 -38.22 48.11 32.48
CA PHE A 425 -39.42 47.78 31.70
C PHE A 425 -40.70 47.88 32.55
N LEU A 426 -40.71 47.38 33.79
CA LEU A 426 -41.87 47.53 34.68
C LEU A 426 -42.22 49.00 34.93
N GLY A 427 -41.21 49.84 35.15
CA GLY A 427 -41.39 51.27 35.33
C GLY A 427 -41.97 51.93 34.08
N HIS A 428 -41.46 51.56 32.92
CA HIS A 428 -41.97 52.03 31.63
C HIS A 428 -43.40 51.56 31.32
N HIS A 429 -43.74 50.31 31.63
CA HIS A 429 -45.10 49.79 31.45
C HIS A 429 -46.10 50.53 32.37
N ALA A 430 -45.70 50.81 33.61
CA ALA A 430 -46.49 51.61 34.54
C ALA A 430 -46.65 53.06 34.03
N PHE A 431 -45.57 53.64 33.50
CA PHE A 431 -45.57 54.97 32.90
C PHE A 431 -46.54 55.09 31.73
N ALA A 432 -46.51 54.13 30.79
CA ALA A 432 -47.43 54.07 29.65
C ALA A 432 -48.90 53.95 30.06
N GLN A 433 -49.17 53.41 31.26
CA GLN A 433 -50.50 53.32 31.86
C GLN A 433 -50.88 54.55 32.71
N GLY A 434 -50.04 55.59 32.75
CA GLY A 434 -50.26 56.81 33.55
C GLY A 434 -50.03 56.64 35.06
N ARG A 435 -49.46 55.51 35.50
CA ARG A 435 -49.17 55.21 36.91
C ARG A 435 -47.78 55.74 37.28
N LEU A 436 -47.65 57.06 37.40
CA LEU A 436 -46.36 57.74 37.58
C LEU A 436 -45.66 57.37 38.90
N GLU A 437 -46.40 57.14 39.98
CA GLU A 437 -45.82 56.69 41.26
C GLU A 437 -45.20 55.29 41.16
N ASP A 438 -45.92 54.34 40.54
CA ASP A 438 -45.44 52.98 40.31
C ASP A 438 -44.23 52.98 39.36
N ALA A 439 -44.27 53.82 38.32
CA ALA A 439 -43.18 54.00 37.38
C ALA A 439 -41.90 54.48 38.08
N LEU A 440 -42.03 55.47 38.97
CA LEU A 440 -40.90 56.03 39.69
C LEU A 440 -40.23 55.01 40.62
N GLU A 441 -41.02 54.18 41.32
CA GLU A 441 -40.48 53.16 42.22
C GLU A 441 -39.77 52.04 41.46
N GLU A 442 -40.32 51.55 40.35
CA GLU A 442 -39.66 50.52 39.54
C GLU A 442 -38.38 51.05 38.85
N LEU A 443 -38.38 52.30 38.39
CA LEU A 443 -37.15 52.94 37.87
C LEU A 443 -36.09 53.13 38.96
N ARG A 444 -36.50 53.39 40.20
CA ARG A 444 -35.60 53.41 41.35
C ARG A 444 -35.00 52.02 41.59
N GLN A 445 -35.80 50.96 41.56
CA GLN A 445 -35.30 49.59 41.70
C GLN A 445 -34.32 49.24 40.57
N SER A 446 -34.59 49.67 39.33
CA SER A 446 -33.65 49.52 38.21
C SER A 446 -32.28 50.14 38.50
N LEU A 447 -32.26 51.36 39.04
CA LEU A 447 -31.02 52.05 39.43
C LEU A 447 -30.28 51.37 40.58
N LEU A 448 -30.99 50.74 41.50
CA LEU A 448 -30.40 49.98 42.60
C LEU A 448 -29.75 48.68 42.12
N GLU A 449 -30.37 47.99 41.16
CA GLU A 449 -29.86 46.75 40.58
C GLU A 449 -28.69 46.99 39.60
N GLY A 450 -28.74 48.07 38.82
CA GLY A 450 -27.75 48.39 37.80
C GLY A 450 -27.82 49.84 37.35
N PRO A 451 -27.03 50.76 37.94
CA PRO A 451 -27.10 52.18 37.61
C PRO A 451 -26.58 52.44 36.19
N THR A 452 -27.47 52.91 35.32
CA THR A 452 -27.14 53.32 33.94
C THR A 452 -27.58 54.76 33.71
N ALA A 453 -26.94 55.44 32.75
CA ALA A 453 -27.34 56.79 32.35
C ALA A 453 -28.81 56.80 31.86
N ASP A 454 -29.21 55.74 31.16
CA ASP A 454 -30.58 55.58 30.65
C ASP A 454 -31.62 55.44 31.76
N ALA A 455 -31.38 54.56 32.74
CA ALA A 455 -32.29 54.39 33.88
C ALA A 455 -32.36 55.65 34.75
N ARG A 456 -31.24 56.38 34.86
CA ARG A 456 -31.19 57.65 35.59
C ARG A 456 -32.04 58.70 34.88
N HIS A 457 -31.89 58.83 33.57
CA HIS A 457 -32.68 59.76 32.78
C HIS A 457 -34.18 59.45 32.91
N ASP A 458 -34.57 58.19 32.73
CA ASP A 458 -35.98 57.77 32.85
C ASP A 458 -36.54 58.12 34.23
N TYR A 459 -35.78 57.87 35.31
CA TYR A 459 -36.17 58.24 36.68
C TYR A 459 -36.33 59.76 36.84
N GLU A 460 -35.38 60.55 36.37
CA GLU A 460 -35.41 62.02 36.48
C GLU A 460 -36.60 62.63 35.75
N VAL A 461 -36.96 62.09 34.57
CA VAL A 461 -38.13 62.58 33.81
C VAL A 461 -39.43 62.23 34.50
N VAL A 462 -39.62 60.98 34.94
CA VAL A 462 -40.83 60.58 35.68
C VAL A 462 -40.94 61.36 36.99
N TYR A 463 -39.82 61.60 37.67
CA TYR A 463 -39.76 62.42 38.88
C TYR A 463 -40.24 63.85 38.60
N ALA A 464 -39.73 64.48 37.53
CA ALA A 464 -40.12 65.83 37.14
C ALA A 464 -41.62 65.92 36.81
N LEU A 465 -42.15 64.95 36.05
CA LEU A 465 -43.57 64.89 35.70
C LEU A 465 -44.46 64.77 36.96
N LEU A 466 -44.10 63.89 37.89
CA LEU A 466 -44.86 63.69 39.14
C LEU A 466 -44.87 64.95 40.03
N HIS A 467 -43.79 65.73 40.03
CA HIS A 467 -43.64 66.90 40.91
C HIS A 467 -44.04 68.23 40.26
N SER A 468 -44.13 68.30 38.94
CA SER A 468 -44.59 69.49 38.20
C SER A 468 -46.08 69.85 38.45
N ASN A 469 -46.90 68.86 38.84
CA ASN A 469 -48.34 69.02 39.10
C ASN A 469 -48.72 69.29 40.57
N ARG A 470 -47.74 69.53 41.48
CA ARG A 470 -48.04 69.94 42.86
C ARG A 470 -48.03 71.48 42.98
N GLU A 471 -49.19 72.08 43.27
CA GLU A 471 -49.28 73.49 43.67
C GLU A 471 -48.38 73.76 44.90
N PRO A 472 -47.69 74.92 44.98
CA PRO A 472 -46.85 75.26 46.12
C PRO A 472 -47.69 75.45 47.39
N GLN A 473 -47.31 74.77 48.47
CA GLN A 473 -47.83 75.04 49.81
C GLN A 473 -47.46 76.48 50.23
N PRO A 474 -48.41 77.31 50.70
CA PRO A 474 -48.10 78.61 51.28
C PRO A 474 -47.31 78.45 52.59
N PRO A 475 -46.43 79.40 52.94
CA PRO A 475 -45.54 79.27 54.08
C PRO A 475 -46.34 79.19 55.39
N THR A 476 -46.08 78.14 56.17
CA THR A 476 -46.57 78.03 57.54
C THR A 476 -45.89 79.07 58.42
N PRO A 477 -46.64 79.86 59.22
CA PRO A 477 -46.06 80.82 60.15
C PRO A 477 -45.34 80.06 61.28
N SER A 478 -44.10 80.46 61.58
CA SER A 478 -43.37 79.97 62.75
C SER A 478 -44.05 80.44 64.04
N PRO A 479 -44.19 79.56 65.05
CA PRO A 479 -44.30 80.00 66.43
C PRO A 479 -43.09 79.52 67.25
N THR A 480 -42.52 80.50 67.95
CA THR A 480 -41.84 80.40 69.25
C THR A 480 -40.38 79.92 69.30
N ALA A 481 -39.52 80.91 69.51
CA ALA A 481 -38.17 80.76 70.00
C ALA A 481 -38.14 80.34 71.49
N THR A 482 -37.21 79.46 71.83
CA THR A 482 -36.69 79.23 73.19
C THR A 482 -35.31 79.92 73.28
N PRO A 483 -34.98 80.61 74.39
CA PRO A 483 -33.86 81.56 74.44
C PRO A 483 -32.51 80.92 74.78
N ALA A 484 -31.44 81.56 74.30
CA ALA A 484 -30.04 81.36 74.69
C ALA A 484 -29.77 81.79 76.15
N PRO A 485 -28.58 81.48 76.71
CA PRO A 485 -27.61 82.58 76.96
C PRO A 485 -26.13 82.11 77.00
N PRO A 486 -25.16 82.99 77.30
CA PRO A 486 -24.84 84.30 76.71
C PRO A 486 -23.40 84.24 76.12
N THR A 487 -22.86 85.26 75.44
CA THR A 487 -22.12 86.36 76.08
C THR A 487 -21.81 87.46 75.06
N PRO A 488 -21.95 88.75 75.43
CA PRO A 488 -21.52 89.90 74.66
C PRO A 488 -20.14 90.43 75.11
N GLY A 489 -19.43 91.11 74.19
CA GLY A 489 -18.32 91.99 74.57
C GLY A 489 -17.53 92.58 73.41
N GLN A 490 -17.95 93.78 72.96
CA GLN A 490 -17.20 94.82 72.21
C GLN A 490 -16.84 94.46 70.76
N GLY A 491 -17.08 95.26 69.72
CA GLY A 491 -17.34 96.68 69.59
C GLY A 491 -16.41 97.23 68.49
N GLY A 492 -16.96 97.62 67.34
CA GLY A 492 -16.28 98.48 66.34
C GLY A 492 -15.83 97.81 65.03
N THR A 493 -16.58 98.08 63.95
CA THR A 493 -16.18 98.03 62.53
C THR A 493 -15.03 99.01 62.23
N PRO A 494 -14.17 98.77 61.21
CA PRO A 494 -14.54 99.02 59.81
C PRO A 494 -14.07 97.97 58.77
N SER A 495 -14.88 97.86 57.71
CA SER A 495 -14.67 97.61 56.27
C SER A 495 -13.38 96.96 55.70
N PRO A 496 -13.50 96.33 54.50
CA PRO A 496 -12.72 95.14 54.10
C PRO A 496 -11.51 95.47 53.21
N PRO A 497 -10.72 94.44 52.83
CA PRO A 497 -10.00 94.47 51.57
C PRO A 497 -10.32 93.29 50.63
N GLN A 498 -10.13 93.58 49.35
CA GLN A 498 -10.06 92.69 48.20
C GLN A 498 -8.67 92.04 48.04
N GLY A 499 -8.62 90.99 47.21
CA GLY A 499 -7.47 90.59 46.37
C GLY A 499 -6.47 89.64 47.04
N ASP A 500 -5.79 88.71 46.37
CA ASP A 500 -5.62 88.36 44.95
C ASP A 500 -4.84 87.02 44.87
N GLY A 501 -4.81 86.39 43.68
CA GLY A 501 -3.78 85.41 43.29
C GLY A 501 -4.35 84.22 42.49
N ALA A 502 -4.50 84.28 41.16
CA ALA A 502 -3.50 84.21 40.08
C ALA A 502 -3.06 82.78 39.66
N THR A 503 -3.65 82.28 38.55
CA THR A 503 -3.09 81.69 37.28
C THR A 503 -1.98 80.60 37.29
N PRO A 504 -1.69 79.82 36.19
CA PRO A 504 -1.98 80.06 34.75
C PRO A 504 -2.43 78.87 33.83
N MET A 505 -2.80 79.25 32.60
CA MET A 505 -2.99 78.56 31.29
C MET A 505 -1.68 77.92 30.72
N PRO A 506 -1.51 77.47 29.43
CA PRO A 506 -2.36 77.51 28.20
C PRO A 506 -2.38 76.17 27.39
N GLY A 507 -2.95 75.98 26.18
CA GLY A 507 -3.56 76.77 25.09
C GLY A 507 -4.14 75.75 24.08
N GLY A 508 -4.87 76.04 23.00
CA GLY A 508 -4.97 77.23 22.14
C GLY A 508 -4.78 76.75 20.69
N GLY A 509 -5.84 76.76 19.87
CA GLY A 509 -5.75 76.48 18.43
C GLY A 509 -7.12 76.44 17.72
N SER A 510 -7.43 77.49 16.97
CA SER A 510 -8.49 77.58 15.93
C SER A 510 -7.78 78.06 14.64
N PRO A 511 -8.26 77.85 13.39
CA PRO A 511 -9.49 78.51 12.89
C PRO A 511 -10.26 77.89 11.67
N GLN A 512 -11.61 77.97 11.71
CA GLN A 512 -12.53 78.52 10.67
C GLN A 512 -12.71 77.85 9.25
N PRO A 513 -13.65 78.29 8.37
CA PRO A 513 -14.97 77.66 8.15
C PRO A 513 -15.31 77.33 6.66
N GLY A 514 -16.45 76.66 6.42
CA GLY A 514 -17.15 76.63 5.12
C GLY A 514 -18.02 75.37 4.99
N GLY A 515 -19.28 75.40 4.58
CA GLY A 515 -20.11 76.45 4.04
C GLY A 515 -21.60 76.07 4.14
N GLN A 516 -22.42 77.01 3.72
CA GLN A 516 -23.88 77.09 3.87
C GLN A 516 -24.66 75.97 3.17
N GLY A 517 -25.79 75.60 3.76
CA GLY A 517 -26.86 74.84 3.12
C GLY A 517 -28.02 74.53 4.07
N THR A 518 -29.04 75.38 4.09
CA THR A 518 -30.38 75.08 4.63
C THR A 518 -31.41 75.66 3.65
N PRO A 519 -32.70 75.29 3.71
CA PRO A 519 -33.26 73.93 3.67
C PRO A 519 -34.41 73.85 2.63
N GLN A 520 -34.85 72.65 2.20
CA GLN A 520 -36.21 72.53 1.67
C GLN A 520 -36.81 71.11 1.83
N PRO A 521 -38.11 70.98 2.11
CA PRO A 521 -38.72 69.75 2.58
C PRO A 521 -39.42 68.95 1.46
N GLY A 522 -39.54 67.64 1.68
CA GLY A 522 -40.56 66.79 1.09
C GLY A 522 -40.09 65.85 -0.03
N GLY A 523 -40.28 64.55 0.18
CA GLY A 523 -40.68 63.66 -0.90
C GLY A 523 -39.89 62.35 -1.09
N GLN A 524 -40.50 61.28 -0.57
CA GLN A 524 -40.61 59.94 -1.17
C GLN A 524 -39.49 58.91 -0.98
N THR A 525 -39.87 57.94 -0.15
CA THR A 525 -39.63 56.48 -0.18
C THR A 525 -39.10 55.87 -1.49
N GLY A 526 -38.02 55.09 -1.36
CA GLY A 526 -37.58 54.04 -2.29
C GLY A 526 -36.79 52.95 -1.53
N PRO A 527 -36.86 51.67 -1.92
CA PRO A 527 -36.55 50.52 -1.06
C PRO A 527 -35.05 50.20 -1.01
N GLY A 528 -34.52 49.89 0.19
CA GLY A 528 -33.18 49.31 0.31
C GLY A 528 -32.47 49.52 1.65
N SER A 529 -32.73 48.63 2.62
CA SER A 529 -31.72 47.81 3.29
C SER A 529 -32.40 47.01 4.42
N ASP A 530 -32.64 45.72 4.22
CA ASP A 530 -33.10 44.77 5.25
C ASP A 530 -31.97 44.43 6.23
N ARG A 531 -31.36 45.47 6.83
CA ARG A 531 -30.46 45.31 7.96
C ARG A 531 -31.05 46.09 9.13
N PRO A 532 -31.22 45.45 10.30
CA PRO A 532 -31.60 46.19 11.50
C PRO A 532 -30.61 47.35 11.73
N PRO A 533 -31.09 48.47 12.28
CA PRO A 533 -30.22 49.62 12.57
C PRO A 533 -29.06 49.21 13.48
N SER A 534 -27.87 49.76 13.22
CA SER A 534 -26.68 49.44 14.04
C SER A 534 -26.82 50.00 15.46
N ASP A 535 -26.09 49.41 16.43
CA ASP A 535 -26.08 49.88 17.82
C ASP A 535 -25.77 51.39 17.92
N ALA A 536 -24.83 51.88 17.10
CA ALA A 536 -24.48 53.29 17.02
C ALA A 536 -25.65 54.16 16.50
N GLN A 537 -26.37 53.69 15.47
CA GLN A 537 -27.53 54.40 14.93
C GLN A 537 -28.68 54.48 15.96
N LEU A 538 -28.88 53.42 16.74
CA LEU A 538 -29.88 53.41 17.82
C LEU A 538 -29.47 54.33 18.96
N ALA A 539 -28.21 54.28 19.39
CA ALA A 539 -27.67 55.16 20.43
C ALA A 539 -27.78 56.65 20.06
N ASP A 540 -27.47 57.01 18.81
CA ASP A 540 -27.56 58.38 18.31
C ASP A 540 -29.01 58.89 18.31
N ARG A 541 -29.98 58.04 17.94
CA ARG A 541 -31.41 58.36 17.99
C ARG A 541 -31.92 58.54 19.41
N ILE A 542 -31.54 57.65 20.34
CA ILE A 542 -31.89 57.77 21.77
C ILE A 542 -31.34 59.08 22.32
N ALA A 543 -30.05 59.37 22.09
CA ALA A 543 -29.43 60.61 22.56
C ALA A 543 -30.06 61.88 21.94
N ALA A 544 -30.60 61.80 20.73
CA ALA A 544 -31.35 62.89 20.12
C ALA A 544 -32.67 63.16 20.84
N ILE A 545 -33.39 62.10 21.20
CA ILE A 545 -34.63 62.21 22.00
C ILE A 545 -34.32 62.78 23.39
N ASP A 546 -33.24 62.33 24.05
CA ASP A 546 -32.85 62.82 25.39
C ASP A 546 -32.59 64.32 25.39
N ARG A 547 -31.94 64.82 24.33
CA ARG A 547 -31.71 66.26 24.15
C ARG A 547 -33.01 67.03 23.91
N GLU A 548 -33.97 66.45 23.19
CA GLU A 548 -35.28 67.08 22.95
C GLU A 548 -36.10 67.14 24.24
N VAL A 549 -36.15 66.06 25.02
CA VAL A 549 -36.82 66.01 26.33
C VAL A 549 -36.20 67.01 27.30
N ALA A 550 -34.86 67.06 27.40
CA ALA A 550 -34.15 68.02 28.24
C ALA A 550 -34.47 69.47 27.84
N ALA A 551 -34.51 69.77 26.53
CA ALA A 551 -34.85 71.10 26.04
C ALA A 551 -36.28 71.53 26.41
N ILE A 552 -37.25 70.60 26.39
CA ILE A 552 -38.64 70.89 26.81
C ILE A 552 -38.69 71.15 28.32
N LEU A 553 -38.02 70.32 29.12
CA LEU A 553 -37.95 70.48 30.58
C LEU A 553 -37.29 71.80 30.99
N ASP A 554 -36.18 72.17 30.35
CA ASP A 554 -35.46 73.42 30.61
C ASP A 554 -36.28 74.65 30.20
N ALA A 555 -36.99 74.58 29.06
CA ALA A 555 -37.85 75.66 28.58
C ALA A 555 -39.06 75.92 29.49
N ALA A 556 -39.57 74.87 30.15
CA ALA A 556 -40.74 74.94 31.01
C ALA A 556 -40.47 75.60 32.38
N ALA A 557 -39.20 75.80 32.77
CA ALA A 557 -38.79 76.45 34.02
C ALA A 557 -39.55 75.96 35.28
N GLY A 558 -39.92 74.68 35.31
CA GLY A 558 -40.64 74.04 36.42
C GLY A 558 -42.17 74.00 36.31
N GLN A 559 -42.78 74.55 35.26
CA GLN A 559 -44.22 74.45 34.98
C GLN A 559 -44.47 73.90 33.57
N LEU A 560 -44.73 72.60 33.47
CA LEU A 560 -45.01 71.93 32.21
C LEU A 560 -46.47 72.18 31.79
N SER A 561 -46.70 72.62 30.56
CA SER A 561 -48.06 72.68 30.02
C SER A 561 -48.58 71.27 29.68
N PRO A 562 -49.90 71.06 29.60
CA PRO A 562 -50.44 69.77 29.17
C PRO A 562 -49.89 69.28 27.82
N GLY A 563 -49.60 70.20 26.90
CA GLY A 563 -48.99 69.87 25.60
C GLY A 563 -47.50 69.49 25.70
N ASP A 564 -46.76 70.09 26.63
CA ASP A 564 -45.36 69.71 26.90
C ASP A 564 -45.29 68.31 27.52
N VAL A 565 -46.23 68.00 28.42
CA VAL A 565 -46.37 66.67 29.00
C VAL A 565 -46.65 65.65 27.90
N GLU A 566 -47.67 65.86 27.08
CA GLU A 566 -48.02 64.95 25.98
C GLU A 566 -46.85 64.73 25.02
N ARG A 567 -46.12 65.79 24.66
CA ARG A 567 -44.94 65.68 23.80
C ARG A 567 -43.79 64.90 24.44
N ILE A 568 -43.54 65.10 25.74
CA ILE A 568 -42.54 64.33 26.48
C ILE A 568 -42.94 62.85 26.55
N LEU A 569 -44.23 62.54 26.75
CA LEU A 569 -44.73 61.16 26.78
C LEU A 569 -44.45 60.44 25.45
N ASP A 570 -44.78 61.08 24.32
CA ASP A 570 -44.54 60.52 22.98
C ASP A 570 -43.05 60.27 22.70
N LEU A 571 -42.20 61.22 23.09
CA LEU A 571 -40.75 61.10 22.94
C LEU A 571 -40.19 59.95 23.78
N LEU A 572 -40.61 59.84 25.04
CA LEU A 572 -40.18 58.75 25.92
C LEU A 572 -40.66 57.38 25.43
N ALA A 573 -41.86 57.27 24.88
CA ALA A 573 -42.36 56.02 24.31
C ALA A 573 -41.49 55.55 23.11
N GLU A 574 -41.11 56.48 22.22
CA GLU A 574 -40.21 56.15 21.11
C GLU A 574 -38.78 55.84 21.61
N ARG A 575 -38.30 56.57 22.62
CA ARG A 575 -37.00 56.32 23.26
C ARG A 575 -36.92 54.91 23.83
N GLU A 576 -37.95 54.49 24.56
CA GLU A 576 -38.04 53.15 25.15
C GLU A 576 -38.01 52.09 24.07
N ARG A 577 -38.83 52.23 23.02
CA ARG A 577 -38.85 51.31 21.88
C ARG A 577 -37.45 51.12 21.28
N LEU A 578 -36.70 52.21 21.11
CA LEU A 578 -35.32 52.15 20.59
C LEU A 578 -34.34 51.53 21.58
N SER A 579 -34.48 51.80 22.88
CA SER A 579 -33.65 51.22 23.94
C SER A 579 -33.88 49.70 24.05
N ALA A 580 -35.14 49.27 23.93
CA ALA A 580 -35.54 47.87 23.90
C ALA A 580 -35.00 47.13 22.67
N LEU A 581 -35.14 47.73 21.47
CA LEU A 581 -34.56 47.21 20.23
C LEU A 581 -33.03 47.04 20.36
N ARG A 582 -32.36 48.07 20.91
CA ARG A 582 -30.93 48.05 21.15
C ARG A 582 -30.52 46.90 22.09
N GLY A 583 -31.28 46.70 23.17
CA GLY A 583 -31.07 45.58 24.10
C GLY A 583 -31.20 44.21 23.42
N ILE A 584 -32.29 44.00 22.68
CA ILE A 584 -32.59 42.75 21.96
C ILE A 584 -31.50 42.39 20.94
N LEU A 585 -30.98 43.39 20.22
CA LEU A 585 -29.92 43.20 19.21
C LEU A 585 -28.51 43.07 19.82
N SER A 586 -28.25 43.72 20.96
CA SER A 586 -26.93 43.67 21.62
C SER A 586 -26.59 42.31 22.24
N GLY A 587 -27.59 41.47 22.55
CA GLY A 587 -27.40 40.08 23.00
C GLY A 587 -26.89 39.11 21.92
N ALA A 588 -26.31 39.61 20.83
CA ALA A 588 -25.77 38.82 19.72
C ALA A 588 -24.25 38.50 19.85
N ALA A 589 -23.58 39.00 20.89
CA ALA A 589 -22.12 38.88 21.01
C ALA A 589 -21.63 37.50 21.52
N ASP A 590 -22.46 36.77 22.28
CA ASP A 590 -22.18 35.39 22.68
C ASP A 590 -23.30 34.47 22.15
N PRO A 591 -22.99 33.45 21.35
CA PRO A 591 -23.96 32.44 20.92
C PRO A 591 -24.45 31.54 22.06
N ASN A 592 -24.26 31.91 23.33
CA ASN A 592 -24.97 31.37 24.49
C ASN A 592 -25.80 32.42 25.27
N ASP A 593 -25.73 33.71 24.91
CA ASP A 593 -26.44 34.83 25.54
C ASP A 593 -27.75 35.20 24.79
N TYR A 594 -28.57 34.19 24.48
CA TYR A 594 -29.97 34.37 24.09
C TYR A 594 -30.93 33.95 25.20
#